data_AF-A0A563DWT3-F1
#
_entry.id   AF-A0A563DWT3-F1
#
_cell.length_a   1.000
_cell.length_b   1.000
_cell.length_c   1.000
_cell.angle_alpha   90.00
_cell.angle_beta   90.00
_cell.angle_gamma   90.00
#
_symmetry.space_group_name_H-M   'P 1'
#
loop_
_entity.id
_entity.type
_entity.pdbx_description
1 polymer ?
#
loop_
_entity_poly.entity_id
_entity_poly.type
_entity_poly.pdbx_seq_one_letter_code
_entity_poly.pdbx_strand_id
1 'polypeptide(L)'
;MYAYLKSASPDEEPFVEGFLNEVDAIRTTGLATSHGYIRSELSGVATPVIERGTAVAAIGLIGFRDEMEDRLDSLGQTLRTRVLDWSRRTFDDRFT
;
A
#
# COMPACT_ATOMS: atom_id res chain seq x y z
N MET A 1 -17.70 6.42 -0.48
CA MET A 1 -16.36 5.91 -0.86
C MET A 1 -16.34 4.41 -1.04
N TYR A 2 -16.91 3.59 -0.14
CA TYR A 2 -16.92 2.11 -0.27
C TYR A 2 -18.16 1.52 -0.96
N ALA A 3 -19.00 2.33 -1.60
CA ALA A 3 -20.25 1.86 -2.20
C ALA A 3 -20.02 0.79 -3.29
N TYR A 4 -18.91 0.88 -4.03
CA TYR A 4 -18.53 -0.07 -5.07
C TYR A 4 -18.00 -1.41 -4.52
N LEU A 5 -17.51 -1.44 -3.28
CA LEU A 5 -17.09 -2.69 -2.64
C LEU A 5 -18.30 -3.55 -2.23
N LYS A 6 -19.48 -2.94 -2.10
CA LYS A 6 -20.74 -3.65 -1.81
C LYS A 6 -21.32 -4.38 -3.03
N SER A 7 -20.78 -4.13 -4.21
CA SER A 7 -21.14 -4.84 -5.45
C SER A 7 -20.08 -5.85 -5.89
N ALA A 8 -19.15 -6.19 -4.99
CA ALA A 8 -18.18 -7.24 -5.24
C ALA A 8 -18.89 -8.57 -5.51
N SER A 9 -18.32 -9.37 -6.41
CA SER A 9 -18.81 -10.73 -6.64
C SER A 9 -18.62 -11.58 -5.38
N PRO A 10 -19.37 -12.69 -5.22
CA PRO A 10 -19.18 -13.58 -4.06
C PRO A 10 -17.74 -14.08 -3.91
N ASP A 11 -17.03 -14.27 -5.02
CA ASP A 11 -15.62 -14.71 -5.01
C ASP A 11 -14.66 -13.61 -4.53
N GLU A 12 -15.09 -12.35 -4.58
CA GLU A 12 -14.31 -11.19 -4.14
C GLU A 12 -14.58 -10.79 -2.68
N GLU A 13 -15.66 -11.29 -2.09
CA GLU A 13 -16.13 -10.96 -0.74
C GLU A 13 -15.03 -11.15 0.33
N PRO A 14 -14.22 -12.24 0.34
CA PRO A 14 -13.14 -12.40 1.31
C PRO A 14 -12.06 -11.32 1.21
N PHE A 15 -11.77 -10.83 0.00
CA PHE A 15 -10.77 -9.78 -0.22
C PHE A 15 -11.31 -8.41 0.21
N VAL A 16 -12.61 -8.16 -0.02
CA VAL A 16 -13.28 -6.94 0.44
C VAL A 16 -13.31 -6.89 1.96
N GLU A 17 -13.71 -7.97 2.62
CA GLU A 17 -13.73 -8.03 4.09
C GLU A 17 -12.33 -7.84 4.67
N GLY A 18 -11.33 -8.52 4.11
CA GLY A 18 -9.93 -8.36 4.51
C GLY A 18 -9.47 -6.89 4.41
N PHE A 19 -9.72 -6.26 3.26
CA PHE A 19 -9.39 -4.84 3.06
C PHE A 19 -10.13 -3.93 4.04
N LEU A 20 -11.44 -4.15 4.26
CA LEU A 20 -12.24 -3.32 5.17
C LEU A 20 -11.77 -3.45 6.63
N ASN A 21 -11.26 -4.60 7.03
CA ASN A 21 -10.68 -4.81 8.37
C ASN A 21 -9.35 -4.07 8.54
N GLU A 22 -8.58 -3.89 7.47
CA GLU A 22 -7.27 -3.22 7.52
C GLU A 22 -7.34 -1.72 7.22
N VAL A 23 -8.45 -1.22 6.66
CA VAL A 23 -8.52 0.12 6.05
C VAL A 23 -8.17 1.26 7.00
N ASP A 24 -8.51 1.15 8.27
CA ASP A 24 -8.20 2.17 9.26
C ASP A 24 -6.72 2.15 9.64
N ALA A 25 -6.11 0.96 9.76
CA ALA A 25 -4.67 0.83 9.95
C ALA A 25 -3.91 1.38 8.74
N ILE A 26 -4.37 1.10 7.52
CA ILE A 26 -3.79 1.63 6.28
C ILE A 26 -3.84 3.16 6.26
N ARG A 27 -4.98 3.75 6.66
CA ARG A 27 -5.13 5.22 6.75
C ARG A 27 -4.20 5.85 7.79
N THR A 28 -4.05 5.22 8.95
CA THR A 28 -3.20 5.73 10.03
C THR A 28 -1.72 5.61 9.69
N THR A 29 -1.30 4.48 9.11
CA THR A 29 0.12 4.18 8.85
C THR A 29 0.60 4.68 7.49
N GLY A 30 -0.32 4.85 6.53
CA GLY A 30 0.00 5.08 5.12
C GLY A 30 0.56 3.85 4.42
N LEU A 31 0.45 2.65 5.01
CA LEU A 31 1.01 1.41 4.48
C LEU A 31 -0.09 0.37 4.31
N ALA A 32 -0.07 -0.32 3.18
CA ALA A 32 -0.88 -1.51 2.94
C ALA A 32 0.02 -2.73 2.79
N THR A 33 -0.32 -3.83 3.46
CA THR A 33 0.43 -5.10 3.41
C THR A 33 -0.43 -6.17 2.76
N SER A 34 0.22 -7.19 2.19
CA SER A 34 -0.43 -8.34 1.59
C SER A 34 0.31 -9.61 1.96
N HIS A 35 -0.42 -10.62 2.43
CA HIS A 35 0.11 -11.89 2.91
C HIS A 35 -0.47 -13.04 2.10
N GLY A 36 -0.04 -13.17 0.85
CA GLY A 36 -0.47 -14.27 -0.01
C GLY A 36 -1.81 -14.08 -0.70
N TYR A 37 -2.31 -12.84 -0.81
CA TYR A 37 -3.61 -12.56 -1.43
C TYR A 37 -3.66 -12.84 -2.94
N ILE A 38 -2.58 -12.52 -3.67
CA ILE A 38 -2.51 -12.76 -5.12
C ILE A 38 -2.04 -14.19 -5.40
N ARG A 39 -1.04 -14.65 -4.65
CA ARG A 39 -0.51 -16.02 -4.64
C ARG A 39 0.02 -16.32 -3.26
N SER A 40 -0.22 -17.52 -2.74
CA SER A 40 0.10 -17.86 -1.35
C SER A 40 1.58 -17.69 -1.00
N GLU A 41 2.47 -17.90 -1.97
CA GLU A 41 3.92 -17.76 -1.84
C GLU A 41 4.45 -16.32 -1.90
N LEU A 42 3.60 -15.33 -2.19
CA LEU A 42 4.01 -13.94 -2.33
C LEU A 42 3.52 -13.08 -1.17
N SER A 43 4.31 -12.09 -0.79
CA SER A 43 3.91 -11.04 0.14
C SER A 43 4.37 -9.69 -0.36
N GLY A 44 3.74 -8.63 0.11
CA GLY A 44 4.07 -7.29 -0.34
C GLY A 44 3.65 -6.19 0.60
N VAL A 45 4.25 -5.02 0.38
CA VAL A 45 3.94 -3.79 1.09
C VAL A 45 3.91 -2.62 0.11
N ALA A 46 2.94 -1.73 0.24
CA ALA A 46 2.76 -0.58 -0.61
C ALA A 46 2.48 0.70 0.19
N THR A 47 2.87 1.83 -0.38
CA THR A 47 2.61 3.18 0.17
C THR A 47 2.10 4.09 -0.96
N PRO A 48 1.17 5.01 -0.69
CA PRO A 48 0.70 5.95 -1.69
C PRO A 48 1.74 7.05 -1.93
N VAL A 49 1.76 7.57 -3.15
CA VAL A 49 2.42 8.82 -3.53
C VAL A 49 1.38 9.92 -3.46
N ILE A 50 1.63 10.93 -2.61
CA ILE A 50 0.71 12.05 -2.41
C ILE A 50 1.27 13.30 -3.10
N GLU A 51 0.50 13.88 -4.02
CA GLU A 51 0.74 15.21 -4.57
C GLU A 51 -0.40 16.16 -4.18
N ARG A 52 -0.08 17.28 -3.52
CA ARG A 52 -1.05 18.32 -3.12
C ARG A 52 -2.25 17.77 -2.32
N GLY A 53 -1.99 16.80 -1.45
CA GLY A 53 -3.01 16.16 -0.61
C GLY A 53 -3.81 15.04 -1.29
N THR A 54 -3.51 14.73 -2.56
CA THR A 54 -4.20 13.69 -3.33
C THR A 54 -3.25 12.53 -3.63
N ALA A 55 -3.71 11.29 -3.42
CA ALA A 55 -2.97 10.11 -3.87
C ALA A 55 -3.02 10.02 -5.41
N VAL A 56 -1.85 10.08 -6.05
CA VAL A 56 -1.72 10.06 -7.52
C VAL A 56 -1.12 8.76 -8.05
N ALA A 57 -0.44 8.01 -7.20
CA ALA A 57 0.14 6.70 -7.51
C ALA A 57 0.34 5.89 -6.22
N ALA A 58 0.79 4.66 -6.35
CA ALA A 58 1.30 3.85 -5.25
C ALA A 58 2.59 3.17 -5.68
N ILE A 59 3.53 3.00 -4.75
CA ILE A 59 4.73 2.19 -4.94
C ILE A 59 4.59 0.96 -4.05
N GLY A 60 4.90 -0.21 -4.60
CA GLY A 60 4.84 -1.48 -3.89
C GLY A 60 6.13 -2.28 -4.04
N LEU A 61 6.44 -3.04 -3.00
CA LEU A 61 7.45 -4.09 -3.01
C LEU A 61 6.73 -5.43 -2.89
N ILE A 62 7.08 -6.38 -3.77
CA ILE A 62 6.53 -7.74 -3.79
C ILE A 62 7.71 -8.70 -3.84
N GLY A 63 7.66 -9.74 -3.02
CA GLY A 63 8.68 -10.79 -2.98
C GLY A 63 8.11 -12.10 -2.49
N PHE A 64 8.96 -13.12 -2.40
CA PHE A 64 8.58 -14.38 -1.79
C PHE A 64 8.30 -14.17 -0.30
N ARG A 65 7.30 -14.90 0.21
CA ARG A 65 6.80 -14.75 1.59
C ARG A 65 7.92 -14.94 2.62
N ASP A 66 8.74 -15.97 2.45
CA ASP A 66 9.86 -16.30 3.34
C ASP A 66 10.93 -15.21 3.42
N GLU A 67 11.09 -14.41 2.36
CA GLU A 67 12.02 -13.27 2.35
C GLU A 67 11.41 -11.97 2.90
N MET A 68 10.08 -11.89 2.92
CA MET A 68 9.30 -10.68 3.17
C MET A 68 8.70 -10.64 4.57
N GLU A 69 8.16 -11.75 5.07
CA GLU A 69 7.20 -11.81 6.19
C GLU A 69 7.73 -11.12 7.45
N ASP A 70 8.96 -11.46 7.87
CA ASP A 70 9.62 -10.86 9.04
C ASP A 70 10.11 -9.42 8.82
N ARG A 71 10.05 -8.94 7.57
CA ARG A 71 10.64 -7.66 7.14
C ARG A 71 9.62 -6.66 6.65
N LEU A 72 8.33 -7.03 6.53
CA LEU A 72 7.28 -6.20 5.93
C LEU A 72 7.21 -4.81 6.55
N ASP A 73 7.24 -4.72 7.88
CA ASP A 73 7.21 -3.43 8.58
C ASP A 73 8.44 -2.56 8.24
N SER A 74 9.63 -3.16 8.29
CA SER A 74 10.89 -2.45 7.99
C SER A 74 10.98 -2.00 6.52
N LEU A 75 10.50 -2.84 5.60
CA LEU A 75 10.43 -2.55 4.17
C LEU A 75 9.39 -1.47 3.90
N GLY A 76 8.24 -1.52 4.56
CA GLY A 76 7.19 -0.50 4.47
C GLY A 76 7.68 0.87 4.94
N GLN A 77 8.35 0.93 6.10
CA GLN A 77 8.95 2.18 6.59
C GLN A 77 10.01 2.73 5.63
N THR A 78 10.85 1.85 5.08
CA THR A 78 11.86 2.24 4.08
C THR A 78 11.19 2.82 2.84
N LEU A 79 10.17 2.13 2.31
CA LEU A 79 9.43 2.54 1.13
C LEU A 79 8.75 3.90 1.32
N ARG A 80 8.07 4.08 2.47
CA ARG A 80 7.45 5.36 2.85
C ARG A 80 8.47 6.49 2.92
N THR A 81 9.61 6.25 3.54
CA THR A 81 10.69 7.25 3.62
C THR A 81 11.17 7.65 2.23
N ARG A 82 11.40 6.69 1.34
CA ARG A 82 11.84 6.97 -0.04
C ARG A 82 10.81 7.74 -0.85
N VAL A 83 9.51 7.45 -0.66
CA VAL A 83 8.44 8.22 -1.31
C VAL A 83 8.42 9.66 -0.81
N LEU A 84 8.53 9.89 0.50
CA LEU A 84 8.60 11.24 1.06
C LEU A 84 9.82 12.02 0.54
N ASP A 85 10.98 11.36 0.43
CA ASP A 85 12.19 11.95 -0.14
C ASP A 85 12.03 12.30 -1.63
N TRP A 86 11.37 11.45 -2.39
CA TRP A 86 11.10 11.69 -3.81
C TRP A 86 10.10 12.83 -4.02
N SER A 87 9.01 12.86 -3.24
CA SER A 87 8.05 13.95 -3.26
C SER A 87 8.72 15.29 -2.97
N ARG A 88 9.58 15.37 -1.95
CA ARG A 88 10.31 16.62 -1.63
C ARG A 88 11.16 17.14 -2.79
N ARG A 89 11.92 16.27 -3.46
CA ARG A 89 12.76 16.64 -4.61
C ARG A 89 11.95 17.15 -5.79
N THR A 90 10.85 16.46 -6.09
CA THR A 90 9.97 16.80 -7.22
C THR A 90 9.23 18.12 -6.99
N PHE A 91 8.96 18.48 -5.73
CA PHE A 91 8.39 19.77 -5.39
C PHE A 91 9.40 20.91 -5.51
N ASP A 92 10.68 20.69 -5.22
CA ASP A 92 11.72 21.73 -5.30
C ASP A 92 12.05 22.11 -6.76
N ASP A 93 12.17 21.10 -7.65
CA ASP A 93 12.48 21.30 -9.08
C ASP A 93 11.37 22.01 -9.89
N ARG A 94 10.14 22.09 -9.38
CA ARG A 94 9.01 22.75 -10.08
C ARG A 94 8.92 24.26 -9.79
N PHE A 95 9.84 24.84 -9.00
CA PHE A 95 9.86 26.27 -8.65
C PHE A 95 11.19 27.00 -8.95
N THR A 96 12.08 26.39 -9.74
CA THR A 96 13.23 27.05 -10.42
C THR A 96 13.05 27.00 -11.92
#